data_AF-A0A7C6XVK8-F1
#
_entry.id   AF-A0A7C6XVK8-F1
#
_cell.length_a   1.000
_cell.length_b   1.000
_cell.length_c   1.000
_cell.angle_alpha   90.00
_cell.angle_beta   90.00
_cell.angle_gamma   90.00
#
_symmetry.space_group_name_H-M   'P 1'
#
loop_
_entity.id
_entity.type
_entity.pdbx_description
1 polymer ?
#
loop_
_entity_poly.entity_id
_entity_poly.type
_entity_poly.pdbx_seq_one_letter_code
_entity_poly.pdbx_strand_id
1 'polypeptide(L)'
;MHDATQQFWRAPATDSARWREAWRMRTAHHPATIRFDRPARTLPVSLTGIHCALDCAHCGGHYLKHMRPIWKVDGDTDDHTSYLISGGCDPAGRVPIGQRLEQVAALKPGRRLNWHVGLIEEKELLRIAPY
;
A
#
# COMPACT_ATOMS: atom_id res chain seq x y z
N MET A 1 -19.67 -0.60 33.53
CA MET A 1 -19.52 -0.57 32.07
C MET A 1 -18.95 0.79 31.73
N HIS A 2 -17.63 0.88 31.54
CA HIS A 2 -16.98 2.12 31.14
C HIS A 2 -17.08 2.23 29.62
N ASP A 3 -17.79 3.26 29.17
CA ASP A 3 -17.94 3.65 27.77
C ASP A 3 -16.58 4.18 27.25
N ALA A 4 -15.76 3.26 26.73
CA ALA A 4 -14.46 3.56 26.13
C ALA A 4 -14.56 4.31 24.78
N THR A 5 -15.78 4.57 24.28
CA THR A 5 -16.01 5.23 22.99
C THR A 5 -16.01 6.75 23.05
N GLN A 6 -15.96 7.37 24.24
CA GLN A 6 -15.99 8.83 24.37
C GLN A 6 -14.61 9.51 24.37
N GLN A 7 -13.51 8.78 24.51
CA GLN A 7 -12.20 9.41 24.80
C GLN A 7 -11.38 9.79 23.55
N PHE A 8 -11.78 9.32 22.36
CA PHE A 8 -10.96 9.47 21.14
C PHE A 8 -11.33 10.63 20.22
N TRP A 9 -12.45 11.34 20.44
CA TRP A 9 -13.02 12.21 19.39
C TRP A 9 -12.97 13.73 19.59
N ARG A 10 -12.23 14.28 20.56
CA ARG A 10 -12.07 15.75 20.62
C ARG A 10 -10.71 16.16 21.18
N ALA A 11 -9.66 16.03 20.38
CA ALA A 11 -8.59 17.02 20.47
C ALA A 11 -9.03 18.20 19.60
N PRO A 12 -9.39 19.37 20.16
CA PRO A 12 -9.62 20.55 19.35
C PRO A 12 -8.34 20.83 18.56
N ALA A 13 -8.47 21.32 17.31
CA ALA A 13 -7.34 21.76 16.51
C ALA A 13 -6.47 22.84 17.22
N THR A 14 -6.95 23.39 18.34
CA THR A 14 -6.31 24.38 19.20
C THR A 14 -5.49 23.81 20.37
N ASP A 15 -5.34 22.49 20.51
CA ASP A 15 -4.48 21.89 21.55
C ASP A 15 -2.98 22.12 21.23
N SER A 16 -2.52 23.33 21.54
CA SER A 16 -1.14 23.78 21.32
C SER A 16 -0.10 22.92 22.03
N ALA A 17 -0.46 22.25 23.12
CA ALA A 17 0.46 21.34 23.82
C ALA A 17 0.71 20.08 23.00
N ARG A 18 -0.33 19.45 22.44
CA ARG A 18 -0.17 18.28 21.56
C ARG A 18 0.62 18.59 20.30
N TRP A 19 0.38 19.74 19.67
CA TRP A 19 1.13 20.14 18.47
C TRP A 19 2.61 20.36 18.76
N ARG A 20 2.95 21.00 19.89
CA ARG A 20 4.34 21.14 20.33
C ARG A 20 5.00 19.80 20.59
N GLU A 21 4.28 18.87 21.21
CA GLU A 21 4.79 17.52 21.47
C GLU A 21 5.03 16.73 20.17
N ALA A 22 4.08 16.75 19.24
CA ALA A 22 4.23 16.12 17.93
C ALA A 22 5.40 16.74 17.15
N TRP A 23 5.57 18.06 17.19
CA TRP A 23 6.70 18.74 16.57
C TRP A 23 8.03 18.33 17.20
N ARG A 24 8.10 18.29 18.54
CA ARG A 24 9.28 17.84 19.29
C ARG A 24 9.70 16.42 18.85
N MET A 25 8.75 15.48 18.84
CA MET A 25 8.99 14.10 18.40
C MET A 25 9.46 14.05 16.94
N ARG A 26 8.82 14.81 16.05
CA ARG A 26 9.23 14.91 14.65
C ARG A 26 10.67 15.42 14.51
N THR A 27 11.06 16.44 15.27
CA THR A 27 12.43 17.00 15.22
C THR A 27 13.48 16.10 15.88
N ALA A 28 13.09 15.29 16.87
CA ALA A 28 13.99 14.36 17.55
C ALA A 28 14.33 13.14 16.67
N HIS A 29 13.39 12.69 15.84
CA HIS A 29 13.54 11.45 15.05
C HIS A 29 13.69 11.67 13.54
N HIS A 30 13.43 12.87 13.02
CA HIS A 30 13.50 13.14 11.58
C HIS A 30 14.25 14.44 11.25
N PRO A 31 15.07 14.46 10.19
CA PRO A 31 15.81 15.66 9.77
C PRO A 31 14.86 16.78 9.38
N ALA A 32 15.28 18.04 9.47
CA ALA A 32 14.48 19.22 9.07
C ALA A 32 14.34 19.39 7.54
N THR A 33 14.11 18.29 6.83
CA THR A 33 13.89 18.24 5.38
C THR A 33 12.49 17.74 5.07
N ILE A 34 11.95 18.22 3.95
CA ILE A 34 10.68 17.73 3.38
C ILE A 34 11.01 17.11 2.03
N ARG A 35 10.71 15.81 1.87
CA ARG A 35 10.82 15.11 0.59
C ARG A 35 9.47 15.12 -0.10
N PHE A 36 9.45 15.48 -1.37
CA PHE A 36 8.26 15.41 -2.21
C PHE A 36 8.37 14.22 -3.17
N ASP A 37 7.57 13.18 -2.92
CA ASP A 37 7.49 12.00 -3.77
C ASP A 37 6.45 12.23 -4.88
N ARG A 38 6.86 12.09 -6.16
CA ARG A 38 5.97 12.21 -7.33
C ARG A 38 5.93 10.87 -8.08
N PRO A 39 4.91 10.02 -7.85
CA PRO A 39 4.87 8.67 -8.40
C PRO A 39 4.45 8.62 -9.88
N ALA A 40 4.81 9.63 -10.69
CA ALA A 40 4.42 9.73 -12.09
C ALA A 40 4.93 8.58 -12.97
N ARG A 41 5.98 7.88 -12.53
CA ARG A 41 6.53 6.66 -13.17
C ARG A 41 6.36 5.42 -12.30
N THR A 42 5.32 5.38 -11.46
CA THR A 42 4.91 4.17 -10.74
C THR A 42 3.67 3.61 -11.40
N LEU A 43 3.76 2.42 -11.99
CA LEU A 43 2.60 1.74 -12.55
C LEU A 43 1.85 0.97 -11.45
N PRO A 44 0.55 1.21 -11.22
CA PRO A 44 -0.27 0.35 -10.38
C PRO A 44 -0.54 -0.98 -11.10
N VAL A 45 -0.09 -2.08 -10.49
CA VAL A 45 -0.22 -3.44 -11.02
C VAL A 45 -1.12 -4.28 -10.13
N SER A 46 -2.20 -4.81 -10.69
CA SER A 46 -3.12 -5.70 -9.99
C SER A 46 -2.80 -7.16 -10.26
N LEU A 47 -2.63 -7.94 -9.19
CA LEU A 47 -2.43 -9.39 -9.23
C LEU A 47 -3.73 -10.17 -9.54
N THR A 48 -4.89 -9.54 -9.31
CA THR A 48 -6.21 -10.15 -9.51
C THR A 48 -7.02 -9.48 -10.62
N GLY A 49 -6.43 -8.51 -11.33
CA GLY A 49 -7.15 -7.66 -12.27
C GLY A 49 -8.19 -6.81 -11.53
N ILE A 50 -9.46 -6.91 -11.96
CA ILE A 50 -10.56 -6.16 -11.34
C ILE A 50 -11.28 -6.93 -10.23
N HIS A 51 -10.91 -8.18 -9.98
CA HIS A 51 -11.63 -9.05 -9.06
C HIS A 51 -11.23 -8.80 -7.61
N CYS A 52 -12.24 -8.66 -6.75
CA CYS A 52 -12.14 -8.57 -5.31
C CYS A 52 -13.33 -9.33 -4.71
N ALA A 53 -13.07 -10.18 -3.72
CA ALA A 53 -14.14 -10.90 -3.01
C ALA A 53 -14.84 -10.03 -1.96
N LEU A 54 -14.27 -8.87 -1.65
CA LEU A 54 -14.83 -7.90 -0.70
C LEU A 54 -15.54 -6.76 -1.41
N ASP A 55 -16.61 -6.25 -0.80
CA ASP A 55 -17.33 -5.03 -1.19
C ASP A 55 -17.16 -3.95 -0.11
N CYS A 56 -15.91 -3.56 0.14
CA CYS A 56 -15.59 -2.61 1.20
C CYS A 56 -16.23 -1.24 0.92
N ALA A 57 -16.92 -0.66 1.91
CA ALA A 57 -17.53 0.67 1.81
C ALA A 57 -16.56 1.79 1.37
N HIS A 58 -15.25 1.59 1.58
CA HIS A 58 -14.21 2.51 1.11
C HIS A 58 -14.12 2.59 -0.42
N CYS A 59 -14.18 1.46 -1.14
CA CYS A 59 -13.87 1.44 -2.57
C CYS A 59 -14.84 0.63 -3.45
N GLY A 60 -15.53 -0.38 -2.92
CA GLY A 60 -16.40 -1.28 -3.70
C GLY A 60 -15.73 -1.86 -4.95
N GLY A 61 -14.40 -2.08 -4.92
CA GLY A 61 -13.61 -2.55 -6.06
C GLY A 61 -13.35 -1.50 -7.17
N HIS A 62 -13.79 -0.25 -7.00
CA HIS A 62 -13.64 0.82 -8.00
C HIS A 62 -12.18 1.05 -8.41
N TYR A 63 -11.25 1.13 -7.45
CA TYR A 63 -9.85 1.46 -7.73
C TYR A 63 -9.11 0.40 -8.56
N LEU A 64 -9.52 -0.87 -8.48
CA LEU A 64 -8.89 -1.95 -9.25
C LEU A 64 -9.08 -1.77 -10.77
N LYS A 65 -10.13 -1.07 -11.18
CA LYS A 65 -10.43 -0.78 -12.60
C LYS A 65 -9.36 0.07 -13.28
N HIS A 66 -8.58 0.83 -12.50
CA HIS A 66 -7.51 1.69 -13.01
C HIS A 66 -6.12 1.06 -12.90
N MET A 67 -6.03 -0.16 -12.35
CA MET A 67 -4.76 -0.88 -12.23
C MET A 67 -4.52 -1.77 -13.45
N ARG A 68 -3.28 -1.86 -13.91
CA ARG A 68 -2.91 -2.78 -15.00
C ARG A 68 -2.84 -4.21 -14.45
N PRO A 69 -3.59 -5.19 -14.98
CA PRO A 69 -3.45 -6.57 -14.56
C PRO A 69 -2.04 -7.09 -14.86
N ILE A 70 -1.44 -7.87 -13.96
CA ILE A 70 -0.04 -8.31 -14.08
C ILE A 70 0.25 -9.08 -15.38
N TRP A 71 -0.71 -9.86 -15.89
CA TRP A 71 -0.59 -10.57 -17.17
C TRP A 71 -0.64 -9.67 -18.41
N LYS A 72 -0.82 -8.36 -18.22
CA LYS A 72 -0.72 -7.33 -19.28
C LYS A 72 0.50 -6.42 -19.07
N VAL A 73 1.35 -6.72 -18.10
CA VAL A 73 2.60 -5.99 -17.86
C VAL A 73 3.73 -6.85 -18.41
N ASP A 74 4.50 -6.27 -19.32
CA ASP A 74 5.71 -6.89 -19.84
C ASP A 74 6.92 -6.16 -19.23
N GLY A 75 7.72 -6.89 -18.48
CA GLY A 75 8.89 -6.35 -17.80
C GLY A 75 9.99 -5.88 -18.76
N ASP A 76 10.04 -6.36 -20.00
CA ASP A 76 11.10 -6.00 -20.94
C ASP A 76 10.78 -4.73 -21.73
N THR A 77 9.49 -4.42 -21.88
CA THR A 77 9.02 -3.28 -22.70
C THR A 77 8.44 -2.13 -21.87
N ASP A 78 8.08 -2.37 -20.61
CA ASP A 78 7.54 -1.32 -19.72
C ASP A 78 8.64 -0.39 -19.18
N ASP A 79 8.41 0.92 -19.32
CA ASP A 79 9.37 1.99 -19.02
C ASP A 79 9.19 2.62 -17.62
N HIS A 80 8.31 2.08 -16.78
CA HIS A 80 8.11 2.57 -15.43
C HIS A 80 9.30 2.21 -14.53
N THR A 81 9.68 3.13 -13.65
CA THR A 81 10.77 2.90 -12.71
C THR A 81 10.36 2.16 -11.45
N SER A 82 9.06 2.05 -11.22
CA SER A 82 8.52 1.31 -10.10
C SER A 82 7.13 0.77 -10.37
N TYR A 83 6.77 -0.25 -9.61
CA TYR A 83 5.44 -0.86 -9.63
C TYR A 83 4.82 -0.80 -8.25
N LEU A 84 3.54 -0.43 -8.16
CA LEU A 84 2.72 -0.67 -6.99
C LEU A 84 2.02 -2.01 -7.18
N ILE A 85 2.53 -3.04 -6.52
CA ILE A 85 1.98 -4.39 -6.53
C ILE A 85 0.83 -4.47 -5.54
N SER A 86 -0.38 -4.71 -6.05
CA SER A 86 -1.60 -4.82 -5.25
C SER A 86 -2.63 -5.69 -5.96
N GLY A 87 -3.89 -5.63 -5.56
CA GLY A 87 -4.98 -6.38 -6.16
C GLY A 87 -6.22 -6.34 -5.27
N GLY A 88 -7.29 -6.97 -5.73
CA GLY A 88 -8.44 -7.24 -4.88
C GLY A 88 -8.13 -8.31 -3.85
N CYS A 89 -8.83 -8.21 -2.73
CA CYS A 89 -8.67 -9.13 -1.61
C CYS A 89 -9.49 -10.41 -1.79
N ASP A 90 -9.01 -11.49 -1.20
CA ASP A 90 -9.77 -12.69 -0.88
C ASP A 90 -10.80 -12.40 0.25
N PRO A 91 -11.67 -13.36 0.61
CA PRO A 91 -12.63 -13.19 1.70
C PRO A 91 -12.01 -12.90 3.07
N ALA A 92 -10.72 -13.18 3.26
CA ALA A 92 -9.98 -12.90 4.49
C ALA A 92 -9.26 -11.55 4.44
N GLY A 93 -9.47 -10.72 3.40
CA GLY A 93 -8.85 -9.40 3.29
C GLY A 93 -7.42 -9.40 2.76
N ARG A 94 -6.94 -10.52 2.20
CA ARG A 94 -5.56 -10.69 1.72
C ARG A 94 -5.51 -10.59 0.20
N VAL A 95 -4.51 -9.93 -0.37
CA VAL A 95 -4.22 -10.06 -1.81
C VAL A 95 -3.51 -11.39 -2.06
N PRO A 96 -3.98 -12.26 -2.97
CA PRO A 96 -3.40 -13.59 -3.19
C PRO A 96 -2.08 -13.52 -3.98
N ILE A 97 -1.00 -13.10 -3.32
CA ILE A 97 0.31 -12.85 -3.94
C ILE A 97 0.98 -14.12 -4.48
N GLY A 98 0.84 -15.26 -3.79
CA GLY A 98 1.62 -16.46 -4.03
C GLY A 98 1.52 -17.01 -5.45
N GLN A 99 0.36 -16.86 -6.10
CA GLN A 99 0.11 -17.36 -7.47
C GLN A 99 0.81 -16.54 -8.56
N ARG A 100 1.33 -15.35 -8.22
CA ARG A 100 1.86 -14.37 -9.19
C ARG A 100 3.30 -13.96 -8.91
N LEU A 101 3.94 -14.52 -7.88
CA LEU A 101 5.28 -14.09 -7.44
C LEU A 101 6.34 -14.18 -8.54
N GLU A 102 6.32 -15.22 -9.37
CA GLU A 102 7.27 -15.36 -10.48
C GLU A 102 7.11 -14.20 -11.49
N GLN A 103 5.87 -13.86 -11.84
CA GLN A 103 5.59 -12.72 -12.72
C GLN A 103 6.00 -11.39 -12.07
N VAL A 104 5.79 -11.24 -10.76
CA VAL A 104 6.25 -10.05 -10.02
C VAL A 104 7.78 -9.98 -10.00
N ALA A 105 8.46 -11.11 -9.85
CA ALA A 105 9.91 -11.18 -9.85
C ALA A 105 10.52 -10.71 -11.18
N ALA A 106 9.88 -11.06 -12.31
CA ALA A 106 10.30 -10.60 -13.62
C ALA A 106 10.22 -9.06 -13.78
N LEU A 107 9.37 -8.37 -13.00
CA LEU A 107 9.30 -6.90 -13.01
C LEU A 107 10.40 -6.22 -12.19
N LYS A 108 11.07 -6.93 -11.29
CA LYS A 108 12.02 -6.36 -10.32
C LYS A 108 13.33 -5.81 -10.90
N PRO A 109 13.97 -6.39 -11.93
CA PRO A 109 15.29 -5.96 -12.39
C PRO A 109 15.33 -4.45 -12.67
N GLY A 110 16.29 -3.76 -12.04
CA GLY A 110 16.50 -2.31 -12.19
C GLY A 110 15.38 -1.41 -11.64
N ARG A 111 14.32 -1.97 -11.04
CA ARG A 111 13.09 -1.26 -10.68
C ARG A 111 12.73 -1.47 -9.21
N ARG A 112 11.92 -0.56 -8.66
CA ARG A 112 11.44 -0.65 -7.27
C ARG A 112 10.03 -1.23 -7.22
N LEU A 113 9.80 -2.17 -6.31
CA LEU A 113 8.46 -2.66 -6.01
C LEU A 113 7.95 -2.00 -4.73
N ASN A 114 6.71 -1.54 -4.75
CA ASN A 114 5.97 -1.11 -3.57
C ASN A 114 4.78 -2.05 -3.40
N TRP A 115 4.50 -2.48 -2.18
CA TRP A 115 3.51 -3.53 -1.92
C TRP A 115 2.32 -2.97 -1.14
N HIS A 116 1.11 -3.18 -1.66
CA HIS A 116 -0.15 -2.91 -0.95
C HIS A 116 -1.00 -4.18 -1.04
N VAL A 117 -0.87 -5.05 -0.04
CA VAL A 117 -1.32 -6.45 -0.14
C VAL A 117 -2.49 -6.79 0.79
N GLY A 118 -3.14 -5.78 1.36
CA GLY A 118 -4.19 -5.98 2.35
C GLY A 118 -3.64 -6.58 3.65
N LEU A 119 -4.41 -7.48 4.27
CA LEU A 119 -3.91 -8.30 5.37
C LEU A 119 -2.88 -9.30 4.85
N ILE A 120 -1.86 -9.58 5.65
CA ILE A 120 -0.81 -10.52 5.29
C ILE A 120 -0.32 -11.27 6.51
N GLU A 121 -0.07 -12.57 6.33
CA GLU A 121 0.55 -13.42 7.35
C GLU A 121 2.07 -13.35 7.25
N GLU A 122 2.77 -13.55 8.37
CA GLU A 122 4.23 -13.48 8.43
C GLU A 122 4.92 -14.34 7.36
N LYS A 123 4.44 -15.58 7.15
CA LYS A 123 4.97 -16.48 6.13
C LYS A 123 4.95 -15.85 4.73
N GLU A 124 3.84 -15.20 4.34
CA GLU A 124 3.72 -14.55 3.04
C GLU A 124 4.53 -13.25 2.98
N LEU A 125 4.62 -12.52 4.10
CA LEU A 125 5.45 -11.31 4.20
C LEU A 125 6.93 -11.64 3.95
N LEU A 126 7.43 -12.72 4.54
CA LEU A 126 8.80 -13.19 4.34
C LEU A 126 9.09 -13.59 2.88
N ARG A 127 8.08 -13.99 2.11
CA ARG A 127 8.23 -14.31 0.68
C ARG A 127 8.42 -13.05 -0.17
N ILE A 128 7.89 -11.91 0.24
CA ILE A 128 7.98 -10.65 -0.51
C ILE A 128 9.05 -9.69 0.01
N ALA A 129 9.53 -9.87 1.24
CA ALA A 129 10.58 -9.05 1.83
C ALA A 129 11.90 -8.96 1.02
N PRO A 130 12.33 -9.98 0.26
CA PRO A 130 13.56 -9.89 -0.54
C PRO A 130 13.46 -9.01 -1.79
N TYR A 131 12.26 -8.60 -2.20
CA TYR A 131 12.02 -7.77 -3.39
C TYR A 131 12.08 -6.28 -3.05
#